data_AF-A0A4Y2HS29-F1
#
_entry.id   AF-A0A4Y2HS29-F1
#
_cell.length_a   1.000
_cell.length_b   1.000
_cell.length_c   1.000
_cell.angle_alpha   90.00
_cell.angle_beta   90.00
_cell.angle_gamma   90.00
#
_symmetry.space_group_name_H-M   'P 1'
#
loop_
_entity.id
_entity.type
_entity.pdbx_description
1 polymer ?
#
loop_
_entity_poly.entity_id
_entity_poly.type
_entity_poly.pdbx_seq_one_letter_code
_entity_poly.pdbx_strand_id
1 'polypeptide(L)'
;MKCMSIDKDIPVAATLTDLEICQAVCEQDQAIKVDDSGGDECVEENPPMNAEMRQALDILKCDVQHRSTNFKKQCEYEQYINELLRTNCRQATINEFLIVIFELNYR
;
A
#
# COMPACT_ATOMS: atom_id res chain seq x y z
N MET A 1 -14.22 -4.70 -1.35
CA MET A 1 -13.54 -3.44 -0.98
C MET A 1 -12.70 -3.07 -2.19
N LYS A 2 -13.00 -1.98 -2.90
CA LYS A 2 -12.33 -1.68 -4.18
C LYS A 2 -10.84 -1.46 -3.90
N CYS A 3 -9.96 -2.26 -4.51
CA CYS A 3 -8.51 -1.98 -4.46
C CYS A 3 -8.32 -0.57 -5.04
N MET A 4 -8.10 0.41 -4.16
CA MET A 4 -7.82 1.78 -4.57
C MET A 4 -6.49 1.73 -5.31
N SER A 5 -6.49 2.15 -6.58
CA SER A 5 -5.28 2.27 -7.38
C SER A 5 -4.46 3.45 -6.88
N ILE A 6 -3.81 3.29 -5.73
CA ILE A 6 -2.98 4.34 -5.12
C ILE A 6 -1.79 4.70 -6.01
N ASP A 7 -1.44 3.81 -6.95
CA ASP A 7 -0.30 3.93 -7.85
C ASP A 7 -0.47 4.95 -8.99
N LYS A 8 -1.69 5.46 -9.23
CA LYS A 8 -1.94 6.40 -10.35
C LYS A 8 -1.68 7.87 -10.03
N ASP A 9 -1.65 8.25 -8.76
CA ASP A 9 -1.58 9.66 -8.33
C ASP A 9 -0.47 9.93 -7.31
N ILE A 10 0.32 8.92 -6.92
CA ILE A 10 1.56 9.16 -6.17
C ILE A 10 2.62 9.52 -7.21
N PRO A 11 3.08 10.78 -7.30
CA PRO A 11 4.27 11.08 -8.10
C PRO A 11 5.37 10.19 -7.56
N VAL A 12 5.99 9.39 -8.43
CA VAL A 12 7.18 8.59 -8.10
C VAL A 12 8.11 9.54 -7.37
N ALA A 13 8.17 9.43 -6.04
CA ALA A 13 8.99 10.31 -5.24
C ALA A 13 10.40 10.15 -5.78
N ALA A 14 11.06 11.27 -6.11
CA ALA A 14 12.44 11.28 -6.55
C ALA A 14 13.23 10.32 -5.65
N THR A 15 14.09 9.50 -6.24
CA THR A 15 14.92 8.52 -5.54
C THR A 15 15.79 9.26 -4.51
N LEU A 16 15.20 9.55 -3.36
CA LEU A 16 15.87 10.23 -2.26
C LEU A 16 16.91 9.26 -1.76
N THR A 17 18.15 9.66 -1.92
CA THR A 17 19.29 8.88 -1.47
C THR A 17 19.30 8.88 0.07
N ASP A 18 19.83 7.81 0.67
CA ASP A 18 19.97 7.71 2.14
C ASP A 18 20.60 8.98 2.74
N LEU A 19 21.49 9.65 1.98
CA LEU A 19 22.15 10.88 2.37
C LEU A 19 21.21 12.08 2.49
N GLU A 20 20.28 12.25 1.56
CA GLU A 20 19.31 13.36 1.56
C GLU A 20 18.29 13.22 2.69
N ILE A 21 17.92 11.97 3.03
CA ILE A 21 17.04 11.67 4.15
C ILE A 21 17.75 11.96 5.48
N CYS A 22 18.99 11.49 5.63
CA CYS A 22 19.78 11.78 6.84
C CYS A 22 19.98 13.28 7.02
N GLN A 23 20.28 14.01 5.95
CA GLN A 23 20.46 15.45 6.01
C GLN A 23 19.18 16.17 6.44
N ALA A 24 18.03 15.82 5.84
CA ALA A 24 16.74 16.42 6.21
C ALA A 24 16.35 16.13 7.67
N VAL A 25 16.66 14.93 8.18
CA VAL A 25 16.40 14.56 9.58
C VAL A 25 17.34 15.31 10.54
N CYS A 26 18.63 15.44 10.21
CA CYS A 26 19.59 16.21 11.02
C CYS A 26 19.25 17.70 11.07
N GLU A 27 18.78 18.28 9.96
CA GLU A 27 18.34 19.67 9.89
C GLU A 27 17.06 19.89 10.70
N GLN A 28 16.14 18.92 10.70
CA GLN A 28 14.91 18.99 11.47
C GLN A 28 15.16 18.84 12.99
N ASP A 29 16.05 17.94 13.41
CA ASP A 29 16.43 17.76 14.82
C ASP A 29 17.12 19.01 15.39
N GLN A 30 17.94 19.69 14.60
CA GLN A 30 18.54 20.98 14.98
C GLN A 30 17.52 22.12 15.06
N ALA A 31 16.54 22.16 14.14
CA ALA A 31 15.50 23.18 14.15
C ALA A 31 14.57 23.05 15.37
N ILE A 32 14.38 21.84 15.90
CA ILE A 32 13.53 21.57 17.07
C ILE A 32 14.24 21.96 18.39
N LYS A 33 15.58 21.98 18.43
CA LYS A 33 16.37 22.28 19.63
C LYS A 33 16.56 23.77 19.96
N VAL A 34 15.96 24.69 19.20
CA VAL A 34 16.22 26.14 19.35
C VAL A 34 15.47 26.79 20.53
N ASP A 35 14.53 26.12 21.20
CA ASP A 35 13.62 26.80 22.16
C ASP A 35 13.64 26.33 23.63
N ASP A 36 14.62 25.53 24.07
CA ASP A 36 14.79 25.23 25.51
C ASP A 36 16.24 25.39 25.99
N SER A 37 16.62 26.64 26.23
CA SER A 37 17.84 27.00 26.97
C SER A 37 17.66 26.65 28.45
N GLY A 38 17.86 25.39 28.79
CA GLY A 38 17.54 24.86 30.12
C GLY A 38 18.48 23.78 30.68
N GLY A 39 19.73 23.68 30.23
CA GLY A 39 20.83 23.09 31.00
C GLY A 39 20.58 21.73 31.69
N ASP A 40 20.03 20.75 30.98
CA ASP A 40 20.21 19.34 31.35
C ASP A 40 21.35 18.76 30.49
N GLU A 41 22.25 18.02 31.12
CA GLU A 41 23.37 17.36 30.43
C GLU A 41 22.76 16.46 29.36
N CYS A 42 22.86 16.90 28.11
CA CYS A 42 22.50 16.10 26.96
C CYS A 42 23.39 14.85 27.05
N VAL A 43 22.82 13.74 27.54
CA VAL A 43 23.33 12.42 27.24
C VAL A 43 23.49 12.44 25.74
N GLU A 44 24.73 12.40 25.29
CA GLU A 44 25.10 12.29 23.89
C GLU A 44 24.62 10.91 23.43
N GLU A 45 23.31 10.79 23.21
CA GLU A 45 22.77 9.72 22.39
C GLU A 45 23.35 9.96 21.01
N ASN A 46 24.44 9.25 20.74
CA ASN A 46 25.11 9.24 19.46
C ASN A 46 24.02 9.04 18.39
N PRO A 47 23.87 9.95 17.40
CA PRO A 47 22.89 9.77 16.35
C PRO A 47 23.00 8.34 15.80
N PRO A 48 21.88 7.63 15.58
CA PRO A 48 21.91 6.21 15.25
C PRO A 48 22.91 6.00 14.13
N MET A 49 23.97 5.25 14.43
CA MET A 49 25.09 5.08 13.52
C MET A 49 24.52 4.55 12.21
N ASN A 50 24.97 5.04 11.05
CA ASN A 50 24.45 4.73 9.70
C ASN A 50 23.97 3.27 9.51
N ALA A 51 24.62 2.30 10.17
CA ALA A 51 24.20 0.90 10.27
C ALA A 51 22.79 0.66 10.87
N GLU A 52 22.43 1.30 11.99
CA GLU A 52 21.13 1.16 12.65
C GLU A 52 19.98 1.73 11.80
N MET A 53 20.21 2.89 11.17
CA MET A 53 19.24 3.48 10.24
C MET A 53 19.03 2.61 9.00
N ARG A 54 20.11 2.03 8.44
CA ARG A 54 20.03 1.05 7.34
C ARG A 54 19.24 -0.18 7.76
N GLN A 55 19.47 -0.71 8.96
CA GLN A 55 18.76 -1.87 9.46
C GLN A 55 17.26 -1.58 9.64
N ALA A 56 16.89 -0.42 10.19
CA ALA A 56 15.50 -0.01 10.31
C ALA A 56 14.81 0.13 8.93
N LEU A 57 15.53 0.68 7.94
CA LEU A 57 15.04 0.80 6.57
C LEU A 57 14.85 -0.58 5.89
N ASP A 58 15.79 -1.51 6.08
CA ASP A 58 15.70 -2.86 5.52
C ASP A 58 14.53 -3.65 6.14
N ILE A 59 14.26 -3.49 7.44
CA ILE A 59 13.08 -4.09 8.11
C ILE A 59 11.79 -3.51 7.53
N LEU A 60 11.70 -2.18 7.43
CA LEU A 60 10.54 -1.51 6.84
C LEU A 60 10.29 -1.99 5.40
N LYS A 61 11.34 -2.10 4.59
CA LYS A 61 11.25 -2.58 3.21
C LYS A 61 10.76 -4.03 3.14
N CYS A 62 11.27 -4.91 4.01
CA CYS A 62 10.82 -6.30 4.10
C CYS A 62 9.33 -6.38 4.47
N ASP A 63 8.90 -5.63 5.48
CA ASP A 63 7.51 -5.62 5.94
C ASP A 63 6.55 -5.10 4.87
N VAL A 64 6.93 -4.01 4.18
CA VAL A 64 6.15 -3.44 3.07
C VAL A 64 6.04 -4.43 1.92
N GLN A 65 7.14 -5.09 1.53
CA GLN A 65 7.12 -6.09 0.46
C GLN A 65 6.23 -7.29 0.81
N HIS A 66 6.38 -7.82 2.03
CA HIS A 66 5.58 -8.96 2.49
C HIS A 66 4.08 -8.62 2.52
N ARG A 67 3.71 -7.45 3.06
CA ARG A 67 2.31 -6.99 3.06
C ARG A 67 1.77 -6.75 1.65
N SER A 68 2.58 -6.20 0.75
CA SER A 68 2.21 -5.94 -0.65
C SER A 68 1.91 -7.23 -1.42
N THR A 69 2.73 -8.27 -1.26
CA THR A 69 2.48 -9.57 -1.93
C THR A 69 1.20 -10.25 -1.44
N ASN A 70 0.93 -10.18 -0.13
CA ASN A 70 -0.32 -10.72 0.45
C ASN A 70 -1.55 -9.92 -0.02
N PHE A 71 -1.44 -8.60 -0.11
CA PHE A 71 -2.51 -7.74 -0.64
C PHE A 71 -2.77 -8.01 -2.13
N LYS A 72 -1.72 -8.23 -2.93
CA LYS A 72 -1.84 -8.58 -4.35
C LYS A 72 -2.66 -9.87 -4.55
N LYS A 73 -2.32 -10.93 -3.83
CA LYS A 73 -3.07 -12.21 -3.87
C LYS A 73 -4.54 -12.02 -3.47
N GLN A 74 -4.81 -11.19 -2.46
CA GLN A 74 -6.17 -10.88 -2.02
C GLN A 74 -6.96 -10.12 -3.10
N CYS A 75 -6.36 -9.10 -3.75
CA CYS A 75 -6.99 -8.38 -4.86
C CYS A 75 -7.25 -9.31 -6.06
N GLU A 76 -6.31 -10.20 -6.41
CA GLU A 76 -6.50 -11.18 -7.49
C GLU A 76 -7.67 -12.14 -7.21
N TYR A 77 -7.78 -12.62 -5.97
CA TYR A 77 -8.88 -13.50 -5.56
C TYR A 77 -10.25 -12.80 -5.59
N GLU A 78 -10.32 -11.54 -5.11
CA GLU A 78 -11.54 -10.74 -5.19
C GLU A 78 -11.95 -10.46 -6.65
N GLN A 79 -10.99 -10.19 -7.54
CA GLN A 79 -11.25 -10.04 -8.98
C GLN A 79 -11.81 -11.32 -9.59
N TYR A 80 -11.23 -12.48 -9.28
CA TYR A 80 -11.69 -13.77 -9.76
C TYR A 80 -13.15 -14.07 -9.34
N ILE A 81 -13.48 -13.85 -8.06
CA ILE A 81 -14.86 -14.05 -7.56
C ILE A 81 -15.84 -13.13 -8.27
N ASN A 82 -15.48 -11.85 -8.45
CA ASN A 82 -16.37 -10.89 -9.12
C ASN A 82 -16.64 -11.25 -10.58
N GLU A 83 -15.62 -11.71 -11.32
CA GLU A 83 -15.82 -12.17 -12.69
C GLU A 83 -16.68 -13.45 -12.74
N LEU A 84 -16.48 -14.40 -11.82
CA LEU A 84 -17.31 -15.60 -11.72
C LEU A 84 -18.79 -15.27 -11.41
N LEU A 85 -19.04 -14.34 -10.50
CA LEU A 85 -20.39 -13.89 -10.19
C LEU A 85 -21.04 -13.20 -11.40
N ARG A 86 -20.28 -12.35 -12.10
CA ARG A 86 -20.76 -11.64 -13.29
C ARG A 86 -21.12 -12.60 -14.42
N THR A 87 -20.31 -13.62 -14.66
CA THR A 87 -20.62 -14.64 -15.69
C THR A 87 -21.84 -15.47 -15.30
N ASN A 88 -21.95 -15.88 -14.03
CA ASN A 88 -23.12 -16.61 -13.54
C ASN A 88 -24.41 -15.77 -13.63
N CYS A 89 -24.38 -14.48 -13.27
CA CYS A 89 -25.54 -13.59 -13.42
C CYS A 89 -25.99 -13.49 -14.88
N ARG A 90 -25.05 -13.33 -15.82
CA ARG A 90 -25.37 -13.32 -17.26
C ARG A 90 -25.99 -14.63 -17.70
N GLN A 91 -25.46 -15.77 -17.24
CA GLN A 91 -25.99 -17.08 -17.57
C GLN A 91 -27.41 -17.28 -17.01
N ALA A 92 -27.68 -16.85 -15.78
CA ALA A 92 -29.01 -16.90 -15.19
C ALA A 92 -30.02 -16.10 -16.04
N THR A 93 -29.65 -14.88 -16.43
CA THR A 93 -30.49 -14.06 -17.32
C THR A 93 -30.74 -14.74 -18.67
N ILE A 94 -29.73 -15.38 -19.29
CA ILE A 94 -29.91 -16.12 -20.54
C ILE A 94 -30.87 -17.30 -20.35
N ASN A 95 -30.71 -18.05 -19.27
CA ASN A 95 -31.57 -19.19 -18.98
C ASN A 95 -33.04 -18.77 -18.80
N GLU A 96 -33.29 -17.65 -18.11
CA GLU A 96 -34.63 -17.07 -17.98
C GLU A 96 -35.25 -16.71 -19.34
N PHE A 97 -34.49 -16.06 -20.23
CA PHE A 97 -34.96 -15.74 -21.57
C PHE A 97 -35.29 -16.99 -22.39
N LEU A 98 -34.47 -18.04 -22.28
CA LEU A 98 -34.72 -19.29 -22.99
C LEU A 98 -36.01 -19.97 -22.51
N ILE A 99 -36.28 -19.98 -21.20
CA ILE A 99 -37.53 -20.52 -20.64
C ILE A 99 -38.74 -19.80 -21.24
N VAL A 100 -38.74 -18.47 -21.26
CA VAL A 100 -39.83 -17.67 -21.85
C VAL A 100 -40.03 -17.99 -23.33
N ILE A 101 -38.95 -18.16 -24.09
CA ILE A 101 -39.03 -18.53 -25.51
C ILE A 101 -39.63 -19.94 -25.66
N PHE A 102 -39.22 -20.92 -24.86
CA PHE A 102 -39.80 -22.27 -24.91
C PHE A 102 -41.30 -22.24 -24.57
N GLU A 103 -41.72 -21.50 -23.56
CA GLU A 103 -43.14 -21.36 -23.20
C GLU A 103 -43.98 -20.73 -24.31
N LEU A 104 -43.43 -19.75 -25.05
CA LEU A 104 -44.13 -19.11 -26.16
C LEU A 104 -44.21 -19.97 -27.42
N ASN A 105 -43.19 -20.79 -27.70
CA ASN A 105 -43.11 -21.59 -28.93
C ASN A 105 -43.82 -22.95 -28.84
N TYR A 106 -44.02 -23.47 -27.63
CA TYR A 106 -44.64 -24.79 -27.39
C TYR A 106 -46.04 -24.72 -26.76
N ARG A 107 -46.68 -23.55 -26.82
CA ARG A 107 -48.09 -23.33 -26.48
C ARG A 107 -48.94 -23.27 -27.75
#